data_AF-A0A9Q3VYI6-F1
#
_entry.id   AF-A0A9Q3VYI6-F1
#
_cell.length_a   1.000
_cell.length_b   1.000
_cell.length_c   1.000
_cell.angle_alpha   90.00
_cell.angle_beta   90.00
_cell.angle_gamma   90.00
#
_symmetry.space_group_name_H-M   'P 1'
#
loop_
_entity.id
_entity.type
_entity.pdbx_description
1 polymer ?
#
loop_
_entity_poly.entity_id
_entity_poly.type
_entity_poly.pdbx_seq_one_letter_code
_entity_poly.pdbx_strand_id
1 'polypeptide(L)'
;MSLSPASTGPDITQWPPLDGVTATHGPALLAWAARARPEESRLCLVRGARGSGKSQLMAWFLAGSASRPSTTVHATVLSEGLFTDAVAWELGRQLGYGPLAPERLLERLAVDRRPLLVLVVDLHRSGRGPADRPAADPATLVRDLLAPLLALPQTRAVVEVGDTALLDGLESVGVVTTIDVGDEPFTAAGAAPTAEDGFLLPRTPEGHVRWDHASETAREHALDRALTAPDPETALVELVRDPGFLVHGSTVSLAACLADERTPAPRGLRQTWRLAAPHLSDAQYETSDRAAVLHAASLESSSLLARYLLPLLADHSWAAVWARRDTTVSALAAVPGKPGTILAADPLGNVFEMDAGTGRYGVSVPQSAAGVPCLDGMAACAEHGALLLSDTGALHHTGEEPGGVLGRIAAHHGRAGLADADLRPTALGHSPCGRFVVIGDEQGGVHVWSLETSEAAPLSRVLHSAPVTAVTSLALPGEGQTLVMSTAMDGTVRLWKTSADPMPRPVEQRPALATAISAQQTSVGPLLAVAWNDASLHLWHLPSGRVRVLPLLLPCSSLACTSAPVVADQQPPSDSRLRLTIGGSEGSYALSLNAARLWSDE
;
A
#
# COMPACT_ATOMS: atom_id res chain seq x y z
N MET A 1 35.29 35.02 -5.05
CA MET A 1 35.66 34.04 -6.08
C MET A 1 36.51 32.95 -5.44
N SER A 2 35.87 31.90 -4.93
CA SER A 2 36.54 30.66 -4.52
C SER A 2 36.03 29.58 -5.45
N LEU A 3 36.91 29.08 -6.32
CA LEU A 3 36.64 27.96 -7.21
C LEU A 3 36.27 26.75 -6.35
N SER A 4 35.01 26.31 -6.43
CA SER A 4 34.61 24.99 -5.92
C SER A 4 35.49 23.93 -6.59
N PRO A 5 36.02 22.94 -5.83
CA PRO A 5 36.84 21.90 -6.43
C PRO A 5 35.99 21.11 -7.43
N ALA A 6 36.58 20.79 -8.58
CA ALA A 6 35.99 19.91 -9.57
C ALA A 6 35.51 18.63 -8.87
N SER A 7 34.24 18.29 -9.03
CA SER A 7 33.64 17.07 -8.52
C SER A 7 34.43 15.88 -9.05
N THR A 8 35.25 15.25 -8.21
CA THR A 8 35.84 13.96 -8.52
C THR A 8 34.68 12.98 -8.79
N GLY A 9 34.74 12.29 -9.92
CA GLY A 9 33.71 11.33 -10.34
C GLY A 9 33.43 10.25 -9.28
N PRO A 10 32.37 9.44 -9.45
CA PRO A 10 32.12 8.31 -8.57
C PRO A 10 33.36 7.40 -8.50
N ASP A 11 33.67 6.90 -7.31
CA ASP A 11 34.72 5.89 -7.13
C ASP A 11 34.17 4.55 -7.61
N ILE A 12 34.45 4.26 -8.88
CA ILE A 12 33.99 3.07 -9.60
C ILE A 12 34.76 1.80 -9.20
N THR A 13 35.75 1.88 -8.31
CA THR A 13 36.56 0.72 -7.91
C THR A 13 35.78 -0.33 -7.12
N GLN A 14 34.65 0.06 -6.51
CA GLN A 14 33.74 -0.84 -5.79
C GLN A 14 32.58 -1.35 -6.66
N TRP A 15 32.51 -0.92 -7.91
CA TRP A 15 31.44 -1.31 -8.84
C TRP A 15 31.80 -2.66 -9.49
N PRO A 16 30.82 -3.35 -10.11
CA PRO A 16 31.16 -4.49 -10.94
C PRO A 16 32.19 -4.10 -12.02
N PRO A 17 33.07 -5.02 -12.45
CA PRO A 17 34.13 -4.71 -13.40
C PRO A 17 33.63 -3.98 -14.64
N LEU A 18 34.37 -2.95 -15.05
CA LEU A 18 34.16 -2.23 -16.31
C LEU A 18 34.81 -3.03 -17.44
N ASP A 19 34.07 -3.94 -18.05
CA ASP A 19 34.50 -4.75 -19.19
C ASP A 19 33.54 -4.66 -20.40
N GLY A 20 34.08 -4.93 -21.59
CA GLY A 20 33.33 -4.93 -22.85
C GLY A 20 32.49 -3.65 -23.06
N VAL A 21 31.17 -3.84 -23.19
CA VAL A 21 30.18 -2.77 -23.41
C VAL A 21 30.17 -1.74 -22.27
N THR A 22 30.35 -2.19 -21.03
CA THR A 22 30.35 -1.30 -19.86
C THR A 22 31.59 -0.40 -19.84
N ALA A 23 32.77 -0.93 -20.21
CA ALA A 23 34.00 -0.15 -20.34
C ALA A 23 33.85 0.97 -21.40
N THR A 24 33.20 0.66 -22.51
CA THR A 24 33.03 1.59 -23.64
C THR A 24 32.00 2.69 -23.32
N HIS A 25 30.85 2.34 -22.75
CA HIS A 25 29.70 3.26 -22.64
C HIS A 25 29.39 3.73 -21.21
N GLY A 26 29.85 2.99 -20.19
CA GLY A 26 29.62 3.30 -18.78
C GLY A 26 30.08 4.70 -18.34
N PRO A 27 31.28 5.17 -18.74
CA PRO A 27 31.72 6.53 -18.40
C PRO A 27 30.79 7.64 -18.93
N ALA A 28 30.22 7.47 -20.12
CA ALA A 28 29.29 8.44 -20.70
C ALA A 28 27.96 8.48 -19.93
N LEU A 29 27.42 7.31 -19.59
CA LEU A 29 26.20 7.18 -18.78
C LEU A 29 26.39 7.80 -17.38
N LEU A 30 27.53 7.52 -16.73
CA LEU A 30 27.88 8.10 -15.44
C LEU A 30 28.01 9.63 -15.51
N ALA A 31 28.69 10.14 -16.54
CA ALA A 31 28.87 11.56 -16.72
C ALA A 31 27.54 12.28 -16.94
N TRP A 32 26.61 11.68 -17.68
CA TRP A 32 25.25 12.20 -17.83
C TRP A 32 24.52 12.17 -16.48
N ALA A 33 24.50 11.05 -15.78
CA ALA A 33 23.77 10.91 -14.52
C ALA A 33 24.27 11.92 -13.46
N ALA A 34 25.58 12.07 -13.30
CA ALA A 34 26.19 12.95 -12.31
C ALA A 34 25.95 14.45 -12.58
N ARG A 35 25.63 14.85 -13.81
CA ARG A 35 25.32 16.23 -14.17
C ARG A 35 23.81 16.47 -14.10
N ALA A 36 23.34 16.83 -12.91
CA ALA A 36 21.93 17.16 -12.68
C ALA A 36 21.72 18.69 -12.69
N ARG A 37 21.79 19.32 -13.89
CA ARG A 37 21.47 20.75 -14.06
C ARG A 37 20.12 20.93 -14.76
N PRO A 38 19.33 21.97 -14.43
CA PRO A 38 18.00 22.20 -15.02
C PRO A 38 18.00 22.37 -16.55
N GLU A 39 19.12 22.81 -17.12
CA GLU A 39 19.29 23.07 -18.57
C GLU A 39 19.79 21.85 -19.36
N GLU A 40 20.11 20.74 -18.66
CA GLU A 40 20.65 19.54 -19.29
C GLU A 40 19.57 18.51 -19.64
N SER A 41 19.99 17.53 -20.44
CA SER A 41 19.15 16.43 -20.91
C SER A 41 18.52 15.65 -19.76
N ARG A 42 17.18 15.53 -19.76
CA ARG A 42 16.42 14.74 -18.77
C ARG A 42 16.25 13.27 -19.18
N LEU A 43 16.56 12.94 -20.43
CA LEU A 43 16.40 11.60 -21.00
C LEU A 43 17.72 11.10 -21.59
N CYS A 44 18.25 10.01 -21.04
CA CYS A 44 19.34 9.25 -21.63
C CYS A 44 18.80 8.00 -22.31
N LEU A 45 18.89 7.91 -23.63
CA LEU A 45 18.50 6.73 -24.38
C LEU A 45 19.69 5.80 -24.56
N VAL A 46 19.50 4.52 -24.24
CA VAL A 46 20.46 3.46 -24.52
C VAL A 46 19.89 2.60 -25.64
N ARG A 47 20.49 2.70 -26.83
CA ARG A 47 20.05 2.06 -28.08
C ARG A 47 21.03 0.97 -28.55
N GLY A 48 20.57 0.11 -29.46
CA GLY A 48 21.35 -0.95 -30.08
C GLY A 48 20.56 -2.25 -30.25
N ALA A 49 21.11 -3.19 -31.02
CA ALA A 49 20.44 -4.44 -31.37
C ALA A 49 20.22 -5.39 -30.17
N ARG A 50 19.38 -6.41 -30.37
CA ARG A 50 19.17 -7.47 -29.35
C ARG A 50 20.49 -8.19 -29.07
N GLY A 51 20.82 -8.32 -27.79
CA GLY A 51 22.05 -8.98 -27.37
C GLY A 51 23.30 -8.10 -27.44
N SER A 52 23.22 -6.81 -27.76
CA SER A 52 24.39 -5.91 -27.78
C SER A 52 24.95 -5.55 -26.39
N GLY A 53 24.36 -6.02 -25.30
CA GLY A 53 24.83 -5.77 -23.93
C GLY A 53 24.22 -4.54 -23.24
N LYS A 54 23.19 -3.91 -23.82
CA LYS A 54 22.46 -2.78 -23.19
C LYS A 54 21.98 -3.08 -21.77
N SER A 55 21.32 -4.22 -21.57
CA SER A 55 20.80 -4.61 -20.25
C SER A 55 21.91 -4.89 -19.25
N GLN A 56 23.09 -5.35 -19.70
CA GLN A 56 24.29 -5.47 -18.87
C GLN A 56 24.82 -4.10 -18.45
N LEU A 57 24.82 -3.10 -19.34
CA LEU A 57 25.16 -1.71 -19.02
C LEU A 57 24.19 -1.11 -17.99
N MET A 58 22.89 -1.36 -18.13
CA MET A 58 21.87 -0.93 -17.16
C MET A 58 22.06 -1.59 -15.80
N ALA A 59 22.29 -2.91 -15.75
CA ALA A 59 22.55 -3.64 -14.52
C ALA A 59 23.84 -3.16 -13.81
N TRP A 60 24.91 -2.93 -14.57
CA TRP A 60 26.16 -2.37 -14.06
C TRP A 60 25.95 -0.99 -13.42
N PHE A 61 25.24 -0.10 -14.11
CA PHE A 61 24.94 1.24 -13.59
C PHE A 61 24.10 1.19 -12.32
N LEU A 62 23.03 0.39 -12.32
CA LEU A 62 22.17 0.20 -11.15
C LEU A 62 22.98 -0.27 -9.93
N ALA A 63 23.81 -1.30 -10.09
CA ALA A 63 24.61 -1.89 -9.01
C ALA A 63 25.55 -0.87 -8.34
N GLY A 64 26.07 0.09 -9.09
CA GLY A 64 26.97 1.11 -8.58
C GLY A 64 26.31 2.41 -8.10
N SER A 65 25.13 2.71 -8.64
CA SER A 65 24.45 4.02 -8.52
C SER A 65 24.06 4.42 -7.09
N ALA A 66 23.86 3.45 -6.19
CA ALA A 66 23.34 3.67 -4.83
C ALA A 66 24.26 4.50 -3.92
N SER A 67 25.55 4.60 -4.26
CA SER A 67 26.59 5.18 -3.40
C SER A 67 26.62 6.72 -3.36
N ARG A 68 25.91 7.42 -4.25
CA ARG A 68 25.90 8.90 -4.29
C ARG A 68 24.53 9.48 -4.66
N PRO A 69 24.05 10.52 -3.94
CA PRO A 69 22.75 11.15 -4.21
C PRO A 69 22.54 11.64 -5.65
N SER A 70 23.61 12.08 -6.34
CA SER A 70 23.54 12.59 -7.71
C SER A 70 23.33 11.51 -8.76
N THR A 71 23.65 10.25 -8.45
CA THR A 71 23.54 9.11 -9.36
C THR A 71 22.57 8.05 -8.88
N THR A 72 22.06 8.15 -7.64
CA THR A 72 21.12 7.20 -7.04
C THR A 72 19.93 6.99 -7.97
N VAL A 73 19.76 5.75 -8.40
CA VAL A 73 18.54 5.30 -9.07
C VAL A 73 17.48 5.09 -8.01
N HIS A 74 16.35 5.78 -8.18
CA HIS A 74 15.26 5.77 -7.20
C HIS A 74 14.21 4.71 -7.54
N ALA A 75 14.08 4.34 -8.82
CA ALA A 75 13.24 3.24 -9.26
C ALA A 75 13.79 2.61 -10.56
N THR A 76 13.61 1.31 -10.73
CA THR A 76 13.96 0.54 -11.93
C THR A 76 12.79 -0.31 -12.37
N VAL A 77 12.34 -0.17 -13.62
CA VAL A 77 11.24 -0.97 -14.17
C VAL A 77 11.74 -1.83 -15.32
N LEU A 78 11.55 -3.14 -15.18
CA LEU A 78 11.70 -4.10 -16.27
C LEU A 78 10.38 -4.10 -17.05
N SER A 79 10.32 -3.38 -18.16
CA SER A 79 9.05 -3.08 -18.83
C SER A 79 8.56 -4.19 -19.77
N GLU A 80 9.35 -5.23 -20.01
CA GLU A 80 8.94 -6.36 -20.88
C GLU A 80 7.59 -6.94 -20.42
N GLY A 81 6.60 -6.93 -21.32
CA GLY A 81 5.26 -7.46 -21.03
C GLY A 81 4.43 -6.65 -20.03
N LEU A 82 4.91 -5.51 -19.53
CA LEU A 82 4.15 -4.61 -18.67
C LEU A 82 3.39 -3.58 -19.50
N PHE A 83 2.10 -3.39 -19.21
CA PHE A 83 1.32 -2.28 -19.75
C PHE A 83 1.41 -1.06 -18.82
N THR A 84 0.87 0.09 -19.24
CA THR A 84 1.04 1.39 -18.56
C THR A 84 0.74 1.35 -17.06
N ASP A 85 -0.40 0.78 -16.63
CA ASP A 85 -0.76 0.74 -15.21
C ASP A 85 0.22 -0.13 -14.41
N ALA A 86 0.64 -1.28 -14.95
CA ALA A 86 1.60 -2.16 -14.27
C ALA A 86 2.96 -1.48 -14.05
N VAL A 87 3.42 -0.66 -15.02
CA VAL A 87 4.63 0.16 -14.84
C VAL A 87 4.42 1.23 -13.77
N ALA A 88 3.26 1.89 -13.73
CA ALA A 88 2.95 2.85 -12.68
C ALA A 88 2.88 2.20 -11.28
N TRP A 89 2.28 1.00 -11.16
CA TRP A 89 2.23 0.26 -9.90
C TRP A 89 3.63 -0.06 -9.38
N GLU A 90 4.53 -0.50 -10.27
CA GLU A 90 5.91 -0.84 -9.90
C GLU A 90 6.72 0.40 -9.49
N LEU A 91 6.60 1.50 -10.25
CA LEU A 91 7.21 2.78 -9.88
C LEU A 91 6.70 3.27 -8.53
N GLY A 92 5.39 3.28 -8.33
CA GLY A 92 4.78 3.74 -7.08
C GLY A 92 5.22 2.92 -5.87
N ARG A 93 5.33 1.60 -6.01
CA ARG A 93 5.81 0.68 -4.96
C ARG A 93 7.26 0.99 -4.58
N GLN A 94 8.16 1.07 -5.56
CA GLN A 94 9.59 1.35 -5.30
C GLN A 94 9.82 2.74 -4.68
N LEU A 95 8.97 3.72 -5.03
CA LEU A 95 9.04 5.07 -4.49
C LEU A 95 8.37 5.24 -3.12
N GLY A 96 7.72 4.18 -2.60
CA GLY A 96 7.04 4.20 -1.29
C GLY A 96 5.68 4.90 -1.31
N TYR A 97 5.03 5.01 -2.47
CA TYR A 97 3.66 5.53 -2.61
C TYR A 97 2.61 4.42 -2.77
N GLY A 98 3.04 3.16 -2.88
CA GLY A 98 2.16 2.03 -3.16
C GLY A 98 1.81 1.90 -4.65
N PRO A 99 1.04 0.88 -5.02
CA PRO A 99 0.73 0.61 -6.42
C PRO A 99 -0.36 1.56 -6.94
N LEU A 100 0.05 2.73 -7.41
CA LEU A 100 -0.86 3.79 -7.91
C LEU A 100 -1.08 3.70 -9.42
N ALA A 101 -2.29 4.05 -9.86
CA ALA A 101 -2.57 4.30 -11.28
C ALA A 101 -1.68 5.44 -11.83
N PRO A 102 -1.41 5.48 -13.15
CA PRO A 102 -0.52 6.45 -13.78
C PRO A 102 -0.83 7.90 -13.40
N GLU A 103 -2.09 8.31 -13.48
CA GLU A 103 -2.51 9.69 -13.18
C GLU A 103 -2.22 10.04 -11.72
N ARG A 104 -2.53 9.12 -10.81
CA ARG A 104 -2.37 9.38 -9.39
C ARG A 104 -0.90 9.36 -8.95
N LEU A 105 -0.08 8.52 -9.58
CA LEU A 105 1.38 8.55 -9.42
C LEU A 105 1.95 9.90 -9.89
N LEU A 106 1.52 10.39 -11.06
CA LEU A 106 1.96 11.67 -11.62
C LEU A 106 1.57 12.85 -10.72
N GLU A 107 0.33 12.87 -10.21
CA GLU A 107 -0.11 13.88 -9.24
C GLU A 107 0.74 13.87 -7.96
N ARG A 108 1.07 12.68 -7.46
CA ARG A 108 1.90 12.53 -6.26
C ARG A 108 3.31 13.06 -6.50
N LEU A 109 3.90 12.69 -7.64
CA LEU A 109 5.23 13.13 -8.05
C LEU A 109 5.28 14.63 -8.36
N ALA A 110 4.21 15.23 -8.87
CA ALA A 110 4.15 16.67 -9.10
C ALA A 110 4.28 17.48 -7.80
N VAL A 111 3.79 16.93 -6.67
CA VAL A 111 3.93 17.54 -5.34
C VAL A 111 5.30 17.24 -4.72
N ASP A 112 5.86 16.05 -4.96
CA ASP A 112 7.18 15.66 -4.46
C ASP A 112 8.32 16.22 -5.31
N ARG A 113 9.00 17.24 -4.77
CA ARG A 113 10.10 17.93 -5.46
C ARG A 113 11.47 17.29 -5.28
N ARG A 114 11.56 16.12 -4.64
CA ARG A 114 12.84 15.40 -4.51
C ARG A 114 13.34 14.96 -5.88
N PRO A 115 14.67 14.98 -6.12
CA PRO A 115 15.23 14.46 -7.36
C PRO A 115 14.79 13.02 -7.61
N LEU A 116 14.38 12.72 -8.84
CA LEU A 116 13.92 11.41 -9.27
C LEU A 116 14.73 10.96 -10.48
N LEU A 117 15.43 9.82 -10.34
CA LEU A 117 16.12 9.15 -11.44
C LEU A 117 15.55 7.75 -11.60
N VAL A 118 14.96 7.47 -12.76
CA VAL A 118 14.32 6.19 -13.09
C VAL A 118 15.10 5.46 -14.17
N LEU A 119 15.24 4.15 -14.04
CA LEU A 119 15.69 3.25 -15.11
C LEU A 119 14.48 2.54 -15.70
N VAL A 120 14.29 2.64 -17.02
CA VAL A 120 13.23 1.91 -17.75
C VAL A 120 13.90 0.97 -18.74
N VAL A 121 13.76 -0.32 -18.52
CA VAL A 121 14.44 -1.37 -19.30
C VAL A 121 13.46 -2.03 -20.27
N ASP A 122 13.94 -2.36 -21.48
CA ASP A 122 13.14 -3.05 -22.50
C ASP A 122 11.82 -2.34 -22.88
N LEU A 123 11.82 -1.01 -22.92
CA LEU A 123 10.61 -0.23 -23.17
C LEU A 123 9.88 -0.63 -24.47
N HIS A 124 10.63 -0.92 -25.53
CA HIS A 124 10.09 -1.40 -26.82
C HIS A 124 9.39 -2.77 -26.77
N ARG A 125 9.56 -3.52 -25.68
CA ARG A 125 8.94 -4.84 -25.44
C ARG A 125 7.84 -4.76 -24.38
N SER A 126 7.50 -3.54 -23.97
CA SER A 126 6.34 -3.29 -23.11
C SER A 126 5.03 -3.55 -23.86
N GLY A 127 3.94 -3.58 -23.10
CA GLY A 127 2.62 -3.90 -23.60
C GLY A 127 2.23 -5.36 -23.43
N ARG A 128 0.94 -5.57 -23.20
CA ARG A 128 0.32 -6.88 -23.03
C ARG A 128 -1.13 -6.87 -23.52
N GLY A 129 -1.64 -8.03 -23.93
CA GLY A 129 -3.01 -8.18 -24.43
C GLY A 129 -3.13 -8.09 -25.95
N PRO A 130 -4.35 -7.93 -26.49
CA PRO A 130 -4.57 -7.99 -27.93
C PRO A 130 -3.90 -6.81 -28.66
N ALA A 131 -3.28 -7.06 -29.81
CA ALA A 131 -2.41 -6.11 -30.51
C ALA A 131 -3.11 -4.81 -30.98
N ASP A 132 -4.43 -4.82 -31.12
CA ASP A 132 -5.24 -3.65 -31.48
C ASP A 132 -5.60 -2.77 -30.28
N ARG A 133 -5.05 -3.05 -29.09
CA ARG A 133 -5.44 -2.42 -27.82
C ARG A 133 -4.33 -1.52 -27.27
N PRO A 134 -4.70 -0.39 -26.61
CA PRO A 134 -3.72 0.50 -26.01
C PRO A 134 -2.76 -0.20 -25.04
N ALA A 135 -3.26 -1.17 -24.27
CA ALA A 135 -2.45 -1.93 -23.31
C ALA A 135 -1.34 -2.76 -23.97
N ALA A 136 -1.47 -3.11 -25.25
CA ALA A 136 -0.47 -3.85 -26.01
C ALA A 136 0.52 -2.96 -26.77
N ASP A 137 0.26 -1.64 -26.84
CA ASP A 137 1.07 -0.69 -27.59
C ASP A 137 2.06 0.04 -26.66
N PRO A 138 3.38 -0.16 -26.80
CA PRO A 138 4.41 0.59 -26.06
C PRO A 138 4.25 2.11 -26.14
N ALA A 139 3.71 2.64 -27.24
CA ALA A 139 3.52 4.09 -27.41
C ALA A 139 2.52 4.67 -26.40
N THR A 140 1.55 3.86 -25.94
CA THR A 140 0.62 4.24 -24.87
C THR A 140 1.38 4.51 -23.57
N LEU A 141 2.32 3.65 -23.18
CA LEU A 141 3.15 3.86 -21.99
C LEU A 141 3.96 5.15 -22.09
N VAL A 142 4.55 5.40 -23.27
CA VAL A 142 5.31 6.62 -23.52
C VAL A 142 4.44 7.87 -23.35
N ARG A 143 3.27 7.87 -23.99
CA ARG A 143 2.34 9.01 -23.99
C ARG A 143 1.76 9.29 -22.61
N ASP A 144 1.30 8.25 -21.93
CA ASP A 144 0.44 8.40 -20.74
C ASP A 144 1.24 8.41 -19.42
N LEU A 145 2.49 7.94 -19.43
CA LEU A 145 3.32 7.87 -18.23
C LEU A 145 4.72 8.46 -18.42
N LEU A 146 5.53 7.98 -19.37
CA LEU A 146 6.94 8.39 -19.46
C LEU A 146 7.11 9.87 -19.84
N ALA A 147 6.36 10.37 -20.83
CA ALA A 147 6.44 11.76 -21.25
C ALA A 147 5.96 12.73 -20.15
N PRO A 148 4.80 12.51 -19.50
CA PRO A 148 4.40 13.30 -18.33
C PRO A 148 5.41 13.24 -17.17
N LEU A 149 6.01 12.08 -16.89
CA LEU A 149 7.04 11.94 -15.87
C LEU A 149 8.24 12.84 -16.16
N LEU A 150 8.74 12.84 -17.40
CA LEU A 150 9.90 13.65 -17.80
C LEU A 150 9.60 15.16 -17.91
N ALA A 151 8.32 15.53 -18.05
CA ALA A 151 7.90 16.93 -17.97
C ALA A 151 8.12 17.52 -16.56
N LEU A 152 8.11 16.70 -15.52
CA LEU A 152 8.41 17.12 -14.15
C LEU A 152 9.89 17.54 -14.02
N PRO A 153 10.19 18.74 -13.47
CA PRO A 153 11.54 19.30 -13.46
C PRO A 153 12.57 18.52 -12.65
N GLN A 154 12.12 17.74 -11.67
CA GLN A 154 12.94 16.92 -10.79
C GLN A 154 13.21 15.51 -11.36
N THR A 155 12.52 15.13 -12.44
CA THR A 155 12.58 13.76 -12.99
C THR A 155 13.55 13.65 -14.14
N ARG A 156 14.37 12.60 -14.10
CA ARG A 156 15.26 12.17 -15.17
C ARG A 156 15.10 10.67 -15.37
N ALA A 157 15.32 10.20 -16.59
CA ALA A 157 15.26 8.77 -16.90
C ALA A 157 16.41 8.33 -17.78
N VAL A 158 16.90 7.12 -17.52
CA VAL A 158 17.67 6.34 -18.49
C VAL A 158 16.74 5.26 -19.03
N VAL A 159 16.61 5.19 -20.34
CA VAL A 159 15.65 4.31 -21.02
C VAL A 159 16.39 3.42 -21.99
N GLU A 160 16.32 2.11 -21.78
CA GLU A 160 16.75 1.12 -22.73
C GLU A 160 15.64 0.86 -23.75
N VAL A 161 16.01 0.98 -25.03
CA VAL A 161 15.14 0.74 -26.16
C VAL A 161 15.93 -0.01 -27.24
N GLY A 162 15.25 -0.86 -28.02
CA GLY A 162 15.83 -1.44 -29.22
C GLY A 162 15.91 -0.41 -30.36
N ASP A 163 16.03 -0.90 -31.60
CA ASP A 163 16.08 -0.06 -32.80
C ASP A 163 14.67 0.39 -33.23
N THR A 164 13.95 1.05 -32.32
CA THR A 164 12.60 1.55 -32.57
C THR A 164 12.56 3.08 -32.56
N ALA A 165 11.71 3.64 -33.40
CA ALA A 165 11.41 5.08 -33.45
C ALA A 165 10.46 5.54 -32.32
N LEU A 166 10.27 4.70 -31.29
CA LEU A 166 9.23 4.87 -30.26
C LEU A 166 9.32 6.21 -29.51
N LEU A 167 10.53 6.77 -29.43
CA LEU A 167 10.83 7.97 -28.66
C LEU A 167 11.22 9.18 -29.54
N ASP A 168 11.13 9.05 -30.87
CA ASP A 168 11.57 10.08 -31.81
C ASP A 168 10.69 11.36 -31.77
N GLY A 169 9.55 11.33 -31.05
CA GLY A 169 8.68 12.48 -30.82
C GLY A 169 8.83 13.18 -29.45
N LEU A 170 9.74 12.72 -28.58
CA LEU A 170 9.97 13.31 -27.24
C LEU A 170 10.86 14.56 -27.24
N GLU A 171 11.15 15.13 -28.41
CA GLU A 171 11.95 16.35 -28.58
C GLU A 171 11.38 17.55 -27.81
N SER A 172 10.05 17.56 -27.56
CA SER A 172 9.35 18.56 -26.75
C SER A 172 9.76 18.56 -25.27
N VAL A 173 10.38 17.47 -24.79
CA VAL A 173 10.82 17.29 -23.40
C VAL A 173 12.27 17.77 -23.18
N GLY A 174 12.94 18.25 -24.23
CA GLY A 174 14.26 18.87 -24.19
C GLY A 174 15.34 18.06 -24.93
N VAL A 175 16.60 18.39 -24.69
CA VAL A 175 17.75 17.70 -25.32
C VAL A 175 17.76 16.24 -24.87
N VAL A 176 17.80 15.30 -25.81
CA VAL A 176 17.95 13.86 -25.55
C VAL A 176 19.41 13.48 -25.72
N THR A 177 19.97 12.73 -24.77
CA THR A 177 21.31 12.16 -24.89
C THR A 177 21.18 10.70 -25.34
N THR A 178 21.80 10.32 -26.45
CA THR A 178 21.77 8.94 -26.94
C THR A 178 23.13 8.28 -26.76
N ILE A 179 23.13 7.12 -26.12
CA ILE A 179 24.26 6.19 -26.04
C ILE A 179 23.89 5.00 -26.93
N ASP A 180 24.52 4.95 -28.10
CA ASP A 180 24.37 3.82 -29.02
C ASP A 180 25.42 2.77 -28.71
N VAL A 181 24.96 1.58 -28.32
CA VAL A 181 25.80 0.42 -27.99
C VAL A 181 26.16 -0.39 -29.25
N GLY A 182 25.48 -0.13 -30.37
CA GLY A 182 25.71 -0.77 -31.66
C GLY A 182 24.96 -2.08 -31.87
N ASP A 183 25.19 -2.65 -33.06
CA ASP A 183 24.41 -3.77 -33.61
C ASP A 183 25.07 -5.15 -33.42
N GLU A 184 26.33 -5.19 -32.98
CA GLU A 184 27.04 -6.45 -32.82
C GLU A 184 26.56 -7.21 -31.58
N PRO A 185 26.12 -8.47 -31.72
CA PRO A 185 25.70 -9.27 -30.58
C PRO A 185 26.91 -9.57 -29.68
N PHE A 186 26.78 -9.25 -28.40
CA PHE A 186 27.73 -9.65 -27.38
C PHE A 186 27.80 -11.19 -27.35
N THR A 187 29.01 -11.72 -27.47
CA THR A 187 29.28 -13.15 -27.65
C THR A 187 28.62 -14.03 -26.57
N ALA A 188 28.03 -15.14 -27.04
CA ALA A 188 27.45 -16.27 -26.30
C ALA A 188 26.07 -16.06 -25.63
N ALA A 189 25.05 -15.67 -26.41
CA ALA A 189 23.67 -16.00 -26.04
C ALA A 189 23.40 -17.46 -26.44
N GLY A 190 23.30 -18.35 -25.44
CA GLY A 190 22.74 -19.69 -25.63
C GLY A 190 21.37 -19.58 -26.32
N ALA A 191 21.09 -20.51 -27.25
CA ALA A 191 19.82 -20.56 -27.97
C ALA A 191 18.65 -20.43 -26.97
N ALA A 192 17.72 -19.51 -27.27
CA ALA A 192 16.46 -19.44 -26.54
C ALA A 192 15.84 -20.85 -26.51
N PRO A 193 15.39 -21.34 -25.34
CA PRO A 193 14.81 -22.67 -25.24
C PRO A 193 13.65 -22.79 -26.24
N THR A 194 13.67 -23.86 -27.04
CA THR A 194 12.63 -24.15 -28.02
C THR A 194 11.29 -24.33 -27.31
N ALA A 195 10.33 -23.49 -27.69
CA ALA A 195 9.08 -23.19 -27.01
C ALA A 195 8.00 -24.29 -27.09
N GLU A 196 8.33 -25.57 -27.32
CA GLU A 196 7.29 -26.58 -27.56
C GLU A 196 6.95 -27.44 -26.32
N ASP A 197 7.91 -27.74 -25.45
CA ASP A 197 7.67 -28.60 -24.27
C ASP A 197 7.14 -27.85 -23.03
N GLY A 198 7.31 -26.52 -22.98
CA GLY A 198 6.95 -25.69 -21.82
C GLY A 198 5.45 -25.37 -21.66
N PHE A 199 4.60 -25.81 -22.59
CA PHE A 199 3.22 -25.31 -22.74
C PHE A 199 2.12 -26.36 -22.53
N LEU A 200 2.48 -27.57 -22.10
CA LEU A 200 1.50 -28.59 -21.72
C LEU A 200 0.82 -28.19 -20.41
N LEU A 201 -0.50 -28.02 -20.46
CA LEU A 201 -1.32 -27.76 -19.28
C LEU A 201 -1.76 -29.10 -18.66
N PRO A 202 -1.30 -29.45 -17.44
CA PRO A 202 -1.75 -30.67 -16.78
C PRO A 202 -3.25 -30.59 -16.52
N ARG A 203 -3.96 -31.72 -16.67
CA ARG A 203 -5.41 -31.80 -16.48
C ARG A 203 -5.79 -32.88 -15.47
N THR A 204 -6.92 -32.68 -14.79
CA THR A 204 -7.56 -33.70 -13.96
C THR A 204 -8.20 -34.78 -14.85
N PRO A 205 -8.57 -35.95 -14.30
CA PRO A 205 -9.31 -36.98 -15.04
C PRO A 205 -10.63 -36.47 -15.64
N GLU A 206 -11.25 -35.46 -15.02
CA GLU A 206 -12.47 -34.79 -15.46
C GLU A 206 -12.21 -33.71 -16.53
N GLY A 207 -10.94 -33.46 -16.88
CA GLY A 207 -10.52 -32.57 -17.96
C GLY A 207 -10.23 -31.12 -17.54
N HIS A 208 -10.33 -30.77 -16.26
CA HIS A 208 -10.03 -29.42 -15.74
C HIS A 208 -8.51 -29.19 -15.65
N VAL A 209 -8.05 -27.96 -15.89
CA VAL A 209 -6.62 -27.63 -15.82
C VAL A 209 -6.14 -27.54 -14.37
N ARG A 210 -4.99 -28.14 -14.07
CA ARG A 210 -4.30 -28.06 -12.77
C ARG A 210 -3.27 -26.93 -12.79
N TRP A 211 -3.74 -25.70 -12.60
CA TRP A 211 -2.91 -24.50 -12.70
C TRP A 211 -1.78 -24.44 -11.67
N ASP A 212 -1.97 -25.03 -10.50
CA ASP A 212 -0.97 -25.21 -9.45
C ASP A 212 0.23 -26.07 -9.90
N HIS A 213 0.02 -26.99 -10.85
CA HIS A 213 1.07 -27.86 -11.42
C HIS A 213 1.58 -27.36 -12.79
N ALA A 214 1.00 -26.29 -13.33
CA ALA A 214 1.40 -25.75 -14.62
C ALA A 214 2.75 -25.00 -14.49
N SER A 215 3.59 -25.11 -15.52
CA SER A 215 4.83 -24.32 -15.61
C SER A 215 4.52 -22.82 -15.53
N GLU A 216 5.46 -22.03 -15.04
CA GLU A 216 5.33 -20.57 -15.01
C GLU A 216 5.10 -20.02 -16.42
N THR A 217 5.84 -20.52 -17.42
CA THR A 217 5.67 -20.14 -18.82
C THR A 217 4.28 -20.44 -19.35
N ALA A 218 3.69 -21.59 -19.01
CA ALA A 218 2.33 -21.94 -19.42
C ALA A 218 1.29 -21.04 -18.75
N ARG A 219 1.48 -20.70 -17.47
CA ARG A 219 0.63 -19.76 -16.72
C ARG A 219 0.70 -18.35 -17.30
N GLU A 220 1.90 -17.93 -17.69
CA GLU A 220 2.16 -16.58 -18.20
C GLU A 220 1.55 -16.34 -19.59
N HIS A 221 1.60 -17.36 -20.45
CA HIS A 221 1.17 -17.26 -21.86
C HIS A 221 -0.20 -17.89 -22.14
N ALA A 222 -0.90 -18.42 -21.13
CA ALA A 222 -2.22 -19.03 -21.32
C ALA A 222 -3.23 -18.06 -21.96
N LEU A 223 -3.18 -16.78 -21.58
CA LEU A 223 -4.06 -15.76 -22.13
C LEU A 223 -3.75 -15.45 -23.60
N ASP A 224 -2.46 -15.32 -23.95
CA ASP A 224 -2.03 -15.08 -25.33
C ASP A 224 -2.49 -16.23 -26.24
N ARG A 225 -2.43 -17.46 -25.75
CA ARG A 225 -2.95 -18.63 -26.46
C ARG A 225 -4.47 -18.59 -26.64
N ALA A 226 -5.22 -18.16 -25.62
CA ALA A 226 -6.66 -17.99 -25.75
C ALA A 226 -7.00 -16.92 -26.80
N LEU A 227 -6.25 -15.82 -26.86
CA LEU A 227 -6.45 -14.75 -27.84
C LEU A 227 -6.10 -15.16 -29.28
N THR A 228 -5.21 -16.13 -29.46
CA THR A 228 -4.81 -16.65 -30.78
C THR A 228 -5.56 -17.93 -31.19
N ALA A 229 -6.49 -18.41 -30.36
CA ALA A 229 -7.27 -19.61 -30.64
C ALA A 229 -8.19 -19.42 -31.86
N PRO A 230 -8.65 -20.52 -32.51
CA PRO A 230 -9.61 -20.43 -33.63
C PRO A 230 -10.92 -19.71 -33.26
N ASP A 231 -11.33 -19.81 -32.00
CA ASP A 231 -12.45 -19.08 -31.40
C ASP A 231 -11.97 -18.34 -30.13
N PRO A 232 -11.40 -17.12 -30.29
CA PRO A 232 -10.81 -16.39 -29.18
C PRO A 232 -11.81 -15.99 -28.10
N GLU A 233 -13.05 -15.66 -28.48
CA GLU A 233 -14.06 -15.20 -27.53
C GLU A 233 -14.44 -16.31 -26.55
N THR A 234 -14.72 -17.51 -27.06
CA THR A 234 -15.05 -18.67 -26.21
C THR A 234 -13.86 -19.07 -25.35
N ALA A 235 -12.67 -19.20 -25.94
CA ALA A 235 -11.46 -19.59 -25.21
C ALA A 235 -11.13 -18.60 -24.08
N LEU A 236 -11.28 -17.30 -24.33
CA LEU A 236 -11.07 -16.26 -23.34
C LEU A 236 -12.09 -16.34 -22.20
N VAL A 237 -13.38 -16.48 -22.53
CA VAL A 237 -14.46 -16.59 -21.53
C VAL A 237 -14.27 -17.82 -20.64
N GLU A 238 -13.90 -18.96 -21.21
CA GLU A 238 -13.61 -20.18 -20.44
C GLU A 238 -12.44 -19.97 -19.49
N LEU A 239 -11.35 -19.36 -19.98
CA LEU A 239 -10.14 -19.13 -19.21
C LEU A 239 -10.37 -18.16 -18.03
N VAL A 240 -11.02 -17.02 -18.25
CA VAL A 240 -11.26 -16.02 -17.19
C VAL A 240 -12.38 -16.42 -16.22
N ARG A 241 -13.15 -17.47 -16.54
CA ARG A 241 -14.12 -18.08 -15.63
C ARG A 241 -13.49 -19.12 -14.72
N ASP A 242 -12.32 -19.66 -15.06
CA ASP A 242 -11.59 -20.63 -14.26
C ASP A 242 -10.92 -19.93 -13.06
N PRO A 243 -11.40 -20.13 -11.83
CA PRO A 243 -10.81 -19.47 -10.67
C PRO A 243 -9.37 -19.93 -10.39
N GLY A 244 -8.99 -21.14 -10.82
CA GLY A 244 -7.61 -21.60 -10.74
C GLY A 244 -6.68 -20.74 -11.61
N PHE A 245 -7.14 -20.36 -12.81
CA PHE A 245 -6.39 -19.42 -13.63
C PHE A 245 -6.33 -18.03 -13.00
N LEU A 246 -7.42 -17.55 -12.41
CA LEU A 246 -7.42 -16.25 -11.70
C LEU A 246 -6.39 -16.23 -10.55
N VAL A 247 -6.22 -17.35 -9.83
CA VAL A 247 -5.26 -17.44 -8.72
C VAL A 247 -3.82 -17.61 -9.18
N HIS A 248 -3.57 -18.35 -10.26
CA HIS A 248 -2.22 -18.77 -10.64
C HIS A 248 -1.67 -18.10 -11.91
N GLY A 249 -2.52 -17.62 -12.80
CA GLY A 249 -2.16 -17.04 -14.09
C GLY A 249 -1.43 -15.70 -13.99
N SER A 250 -1.04 -15.14 -15.14
CA SER A 250 -0.41 -13.83 -15.23
C SER A 250 -1.34 -12.70 -14.73
N THR A 251 -0.96 -12.03 -13.64
CA THR A 251 -1.69 -10.88 -13.12
C THR A 251 -1.72 -9.74 -14.14
N VAL A 252 -0.56 -9.47 -14.76
CA VAL A 252 -0.38 -8.36 -15.71
C VAL A 252 -1.20 -8.61 -16.98
N SER A 253 -1.19 -9.83 -17.52
CA SER A 253 -1.98 -10.18 -18.70
C SER A 253 -3.49 -10.09 -18.43
N LEU A 254 -3.95 -10.62 -17.28
CA LEU A 254 -5.35 -10.49 -16.87
C LEU A 254 -5.76 -9.03 -16.68
N ALA A 255 -4.90 -8.21 -16.06
CA ALA A 255 -5.19 -6.79 -15.85
C ALA A 255 -5.28 -6.02 -17.17
N ALA A 256 -4.32 -6.21 -18.08
CA ALA A 256 -4.34 -5.59 -19.40
C ALA A 256 -5.60 -5.99 -20.19
N CYS A 257 -5.99 -7.27 -20.13
CA CYS A 257 -7.17 -7.79 -20.82
C CYS A 257 -8.49 -7.26 -20.24
N LEU A 258 -8.59 -7.18 -18.91
CA LEU A 258 -9.77 -6.68 -18.20
C LEU A 258 -9.81 -5.14 -18.09
N ALA A 259 -8.79 -4.42 -18.53
CA ALA A 259 -8.83 -2.97 -18.69
C ALA A 259 -9.75 -2.58 -19.86
N ASP A 260 -9.85 -3.40 -20.92
CA ASP A 260 -10.67 -3.10 -22.08
C ASP A 260 -12.11 -3.59 -21.93
N GLU A 261 -13.09 -2.68 -21.89
CA GLU A 261 -14.52 -2.97 -21.71
C GLU A 261 -15.14 -3.91 -22.77
N ARG A 262 -14.52 -4.06 -23.95
CA ARG A 262 -14.97 -4.97 -25.02
C ARG A 262 -14.66 -6.44 -24.70
N THR A 263 -13.68 -6.71 -23.84
CA THR A 263 -13.34 -8.08 -23.42
C THR A 263 -14.53 -8.76 -22.71
N PRO A 264 -14.99 -9.93 -23.13
CA PRO A 264 -16.01 -10.67 -22.39
C PRO A 264 -15.50 -11.03 -20.98
N ALA A 265 -16.23 -10.63 -19.94
CA ALA A 265 -15.88 -10.93 -18.55
C ALA A 265 -17.12 -11.28 -17.71
N PRO A 266 -17.02 -12.24 -16.77
CA PRO A 266 -18.06 -12.48 -15.78
C PRO A 266 -18.42 -11.20 -15.01
N ARG A 267 -19.69 -11.08 -14.61
CA ARG A 267 -20.17 -9.95 -13.82
C ARG A 267 -19.31 -9.78 -12.55
N GLY A 268 -18.85 -8.55 -12.32
CA GLY A 268 -18.05 -8.19 -11.15
C GLY A 268 -16.55 -8.49 -11.27
N LEU A 269 -16.10 -9.34 -12.21
CA LEU A 269 -14.68 -9.71 -12.32
C LEU A 269 -13.79 -8.49 -12.57
N ARG A 270 -14.19 -7.58 -13.46
CA ARG A 270 -13.45 -6.33 -13.72
C ARG A 270 -13.27 -5.49 -12.46
N GLN A 271 -14.33 -5.33 -11.68
CA GLN A 271 -14.28 -4.56 -10.43
C GLN A 271 -13.37 -5.24 -9.40
N THR A 272 -13.45 -6.56 -9.27
CA THR A 272 -12.53 -7.35 -8.45
C THR A 272 -11.08 -7.12 -8.87
N TRP A 273 -10.81 -7.20 -10.18
CA TRP A 273 -9.46 -7.12 -10.70
C TRP A 273 -8.87 -5.72 -10.62
N ARG A 274 -9.66 -4.66 -10.81
CA ARG A 274 -9.22 -3.27 -10.62
C ARG A 274 -8.69 -3.02 -9.20
N LEU A 275 -9.28 -3.68 -8.20
CA LEU A 275 -8.83 -3.55 -6.81
C LEU A 275 -7.69 -4.50 -6.47
N ALA A 276 -7.69 -5.72 -7.01
CA ALA A 276 -6.71 -6.74 -6.68
C ALA A 276 -5.39 -6.57 -7.44
N ALA A 277 -5.44 -6.30 -8.75
CA ALA A 277 -4.28 -6.30 -9.64
C ALA A 277 -3.12 -5.39 -9.21
N PRO A 278 -3.37 -4.16 -8.70
CA PRO A 278 -2.28 -3.32 -8.20
C PRO A 278 -1.44 -4.02 -7.13
N HIS A 279 -2.07 -4.76 -6.22
CA HIS A 279 -1.37 -5.52 -5.17
C HIS A 279 -0.79 -6.83 -5.71
N LEU A 280 -1.56 -7.58 -6.51
CA LEU A 280 -1.14 -8.86 -7.10
C LEU A 280 0.00 -8.75 -8.12
N SER A 281 0.36 -7.53 -8.54
CA SER A 281 1.54 -7.27 -9.37
C SER A 281 2.85 -7.40 -8.59
N ASP A 282 2.78 -7.44 -7.25
CA ASP A 282 3.94 -7.69 -6.41
C ASP A 282 4.37 -9.16 -6.53
N ALA A 283 5.59 -9.38 -7.02
CA ALA A 283 6.16 -10.71 -7.21
C ALA A 283 6.39 -11.47 -5.90
N GLN A 284 6.36 -10.80 -4.75
CA GLN A 284 6.52 -11.44 -3.44
C GLN A 284 5.28 -12.21 -2.99
N TYR A 285 4.12 -12.00 -3.61
CA TYR A 285 2.90 -12.68 -3.21
C TYR A 285 2.87 -14.13 -3.65
N GLU A 286 2.78 -14.99 -2.65
CA GLU A 286 2.54 -16.41 -2.85
C GLU A 286 1.09 -16.67 -3.26
N THR A 287 0.81 -17.91 -3.68
CA THR A 287 -0.53 -18.33 -4.12
C THR A 287 -1.61 -18.04 -3.07
N SER A 288 -1.30 -18.27 -1.79
CA SER A 288 -2.22 -18.05 -0.67
C SER A 288 -2.51 -16.57 -0.46
N ASP A 289 -1.50 -15.70 -0.51
CA ASP A 289 -1.66 -14.24 -0.46
C ASP A 289 -2.52 -13.75 -1.64
N ARG A 290 -2.24 -14.27 -2.85
CA ARG A 290 -3.02 -13.95 -4.05
C ARG A 290 -4.49 -14.32 -3.88
N ALA A 291 -4.77 -15.53 -3.38
CA ALA A 291 -6.13 -15.97 -3.10
C ALA A 291 -6.81 -15.08 -2.05
N ALA A 292 -6.09 -14.63 -1.02
CA ALA A 292 -6.64 -13.80 0.05
C ALA A 292 -7.03 -12.40 -0.46
N VAL A 293 -6.16 -11.80 -1.27
CA VAL A 293 -6.41 -10.52 -1.95
C VAL A 293 -7.59 -10.62 -2.91
N LEU A 294 -7.63 -11.67 -3.75
CA LEU A 294 -8.74 -11.89 -4.68
C LEU A 294 -10.06 -12.13 -3.94
N HIS A 295 -10.03 -12.91 -2.86
CA HIS A 295 -11.19 -13.14 -2.03
C HIS A 295 -11.74 -11.82 -1.49
N ALA A 296 -10.88 -11.01 -0.85
CA ALA A 296 -11.25 -9.71 -0.32
C ALA A 296 -11.80 -8.76 -1.40
N ALA A 297 -11.17 -8.71 -2.56
CA ALA A 297 -11.62 -7.89 -3.68
C ALA A 297 -12.94 -8.38 -4.32
N SER A 298 -13.32 -9.65 -4.10
CA SER A 298 -14.50 -10.26 -4.72
C SER A 298 -15.77 -10.24 -3.86
N LEU A 299 -15.67 -9.91 -2.56
CA LEU A 299 -16.78 -10.04 -1.61
C LEU A 299 -18.08 -9.36 -2.04
N GLU A 300 -18.00 -8.14 -2.60
CA GLU A 300 -19.17 -7.40 -3.09
C GLU A 300 -19.48 -7.64 -4.57
N SER A 301 -18.46 -7.88 -5.38
CA SER A 301 -18.58 -7.95 -6.84
C SER A 301 -18.95 -9.35 -7.34
N SER A 302 -18.51 -10.42 -6.67
CA SER A 302 -18.75 -11.81 -7.06
C SER A 302 -18.73 -12.76 -5.85
N SER A 303 -19.91 -13.03 -5.31
CA SER A 303 -20.08 -13.98 -4.20
C SER A 303 -19.67 -15.42 -4.56
N LEU A 304 -19.77 -15.80 -5.84
CA LEU A 304 -19.34 -17.12 -6.33
C LEU A 304 -17.81 -17.25 -6.24
N LEU A 305 -17.07 -16.26 -6.75
CA LEU A 305 -15.61 -16.26 -6.69
C LEU A 305 -15.12 -16.19 -5.24
N ALA A 306 -15.73 -15.32 -4.42
CA ALA A 306 -15.39 -15.22 -3.00
C ALA A 306 -15.52 -16.57 -2.29
N ARG A 307 -16.62 -17.30 -2.53
CA ARG A 307 -16.85 -18.63 -1.95
C ARG A 307 -15.88 -19.69 -2.47
N TYR A 308 -15.55 -19.66 -3.77
CA TYR A 308 -14.59 -20.59 -4.35
C TYR A 308 -13.20 -20.46 -3.72
N LEU A 309 -12.79 -19.24 -3.38
CA LEU A 309 -11.46 -18.98 -2.82
C LEU A 309 -11.34 -19.34 -1.33
N LEU A 310 -12.45 -19.40 -0.58
CA LEU A 310 -12.44 -19.67 0.87
C LEU A 310 -11.66 -20.94 1.30
N PRO A 311 -11.76 -22.09 0.61
CA PRO A 311 -10.98 -23.28 0.95
C PRO A 311 -9.47 -23.06 0.84
N LEU A 312 -9.00 -22.22 -0.10
CA LEU A 312 -7.58 -21.87 -0.24
C LEU A 312 -7.08 -21.01 0.92
N LEU A 313 -8.00 -20.43 1.71
CA LEU A 313 -7.70 -19.56 2.85
C LEU A 313 -7.82 -20.27 4.20
N ALA A 314 -8.16 -21.56 4.23
CA ALA A 314 -8.38 -22.30 5.47
C ALA A 314 -7.17 -22.21 6.42
N ASP A 315 -5.96 -22.28 5.85
CA ASP A 315 -4.72 -22.18 6.59
C ASP A 315 -4.09 -20.80 6.66
N HIS A 316 -4.67 -19.82 5.96
CA HIS A 316 -4.12 -18.48 5.86
C HIS A 316 -4.23 -17.68 7.18
N SER A 317 -3.32 -16.72 7.36
CA SER A 317 -3.25 -15.89 8.57
C SER A 317 -4.34 -14.83 8.64
N TRP A 318 -4.94 -14.48 7.50
CA TRP A 318 -6.06 -13.54 7.40
C TRP A 318 -7.03 -13.87 6.27
N ALA A 319 -8.28 -13.44 6.41
CA ALA A 319 -9.27 -13.46 5.35
C ALA A 319 -10.26 -12.31 5.54
N ALA A 320 -10.67 -11.66 4.46
CA ALA A 320 -11.76 -10.68 4.54
C ALA A 320 -13.09 -11.37 4.86
N VAL A 321 -13.96 -10.70 5.62
CA VAL A 321 -15.22 -11.27 6.10
C VAL A 321 -16.42 -10.63 5.41
N TRP A 322 -16.35 -9.31 5.24
CA TRP A 322 -17.35 -8.50 4.54
C TRP A 322 -16.67 -7.27 3.97
N ALA A 323 -17.28 -6.68 2.94
CA ALA A 323 -16.90 -5.40 2.36
C ALA A 323 -18.16 -4.58 2.04
N ARG A 324 -18.07 -3.26 2.14
CA ARG A 324 -19.08 -2.26 1.75
C ARG A 324 -18.41 -1.06 1.08
N ARG A 325 -18.45 -0.98 -0.24
CA ARG A 325 -17.85 0.12 -1.04
C ARG A 325 -18.75 1.33 -1.20
N ASP A 326 -20.04 1.17 -0.94
CA ASP A 326 -21.03 2.25 -0.99
C ASP A 326 -21.12 3.05 0.31
N THR A 327 -20.49 2.56 1.39
CA THR A 327 -20.63 3.15 2.71
C THR A 327 -19.29 3.70 3.19
N THR A 328 -19.17 5.02 3.10
CA THR A 328 -18.00 5.76 3.58
C THR A 328 -17.99 5.83 5.10
N VAL A 329 -16.81 5.70 5.68
CA VAL A 329 -16.62 5.76 7.13
C VAL A 329 -15.53 6.76 7.44
N SER A 330 -15.89 7.80 8.21
CA SER A 330 -14.97 8.87 8.60
C SER A 330 -14.15 8.47 9.83
N ALA A 331 -14.79 7.88 10.84
CA ALA A 331 -14.14 7.43 12.07
C ALA A 331 -14.70 6.09 12.57
N LEU A 332 -13.83 5.29 13.20
CA LEU A 332 -14.12 4.00 13.81
C LEU A 332 -13.59 3.96 15.24
N ALA A 333 -14.30 3.27 16.13
CA ALA A 333 -13.82 2.97 17.48
C ALA A 333 -14.37 1.64 17.98
N ALA A 334 -13.53 0.77 18.55
CA ALA A 334 -14.01 -0.43 19.22
C ALA A 334 -14.77 -0.06 20.50
N VAL A 335 -15.91 -0.71 20.78
CA VAL A 335 -16.69 -0.39 21.99
C VAL A 335 -16.12 -1.15 23.20
N PRO A 336 -15.62 -0.46 24.24
CA PRO A 336 -15.12 -1.11 25.44
C PRO A 336 -16.17 -2.03 26.07
N GLY A 337 -15.77 -3.25 26.43
CA GLY A 337 -16.66 -4.22 27.08
C GLY A 337 -17.72 -4.86 26.19
N LYS A 338 -17.80 -4.53 24.89
CA LYS A 338 -18.70 -5.18 23.91
C LYS A 338 -17.91 -5.82 22.75
N PRO A 339 -17.36 -7.03 22.92
CA PRO A 339 -16.66 -7.76 21.85
C PRO A 339 -17.48 -7.83 20.56
N GLY A 340 -16.83 -7.63 19.41
CA GLY A 340 -17.50 -7.65 18.11
C GLY A 340 -18.37 -6.43 17.78
N THR A 341 -18.48 -5.44 18.67
CA THR A 341 -19.20 -4.18 18.41
C THR A 341 -18.21 -3.03 18.23
N ILE A 342 -18.44 -2.21 17.20
CA ILE A 342 -17.67 -0.99 16.93
C ILE A 342 -18.62 0.18 16.70
N LEU A 343 -18.19 1.39 16.98
CA LEU A 343 -18.85 2.62 16.53
C LEU A 343 -18.28 2.99 15.17
N ALA A 344 -19.16 3.40 14.26
CA ALA A 344 -18.79 3.94 12.96
C ALA A 344 -19.48 5.30 12.76
N ALA A 345 -18.73 6.26 12.27
CA ALA A 345 -19.23 7.57 11.87
C ALA A 345 -19.31 7.68 10.34
N ASP A 346 -20.40 8.28 9.85
CA ASP A 346 -20.49 8.69 8.45
C ASP A 346 -19.81 10.08 8.23
N PRO A 347 -19.63 10.54 6.98
CA PRO A 347 -19.05 11.86 6.72
C PRO A 347 -19.88 13.04 7.25
N LEU A 348 -21.18 12.84 7.52
CA LEU A 348 -22.08 13.85 8.07
C LEU A 348 -21.99 13.94 9.60
N GLY A 349 -21.20 13.07 10.23
CA GLY A 349 -21.00 13.05 11.68
C GLY A 349 -21.97 12.16 12.44
N ASN A 350 -22.87 11.44 11.77
CA ASN A 350 -23.79 10.53 12.44
C ASN A 350 -23.03 9.29 12.90
N VAL A 351 -23.25 8.88 14.15
CA VAL A 351 -22.56 7.73 14.76
C VAL A 351 -23.55 6.57 14.93
N PHE A 352 -23.13 5.38 14.50
CA PHE A 352 -23.91 4.15 14.56
C PHE A 352 -23.11 3.04 15.24
N GLU A 353 -23.78 2.17 15.99
CA GLU A 353 -23.19 0.87 16.33
C GLU A 353 -23.11 0.01 15.05
N MET A 354 -22.02 -0.73 14.88
CA MET A 354 -21.82 -1.66 13.77
C MET A 354 -21.28 -2.99 14.30
N ASP A 355 -21.83 -4.09 13.80
CA ASP A 355 -21.34 -5.43 14.08
C ASP A 355 -20.07 -5.69 13.25
N ALA A 356 -18.94 -5.90 13.92
CA ALA A 356 -17.65 -6.10 13.27
C ALA A 356 -17.55 -7.42 12.49
N GLY A 357 -18.42 -8.40 12.80
CA GLY A 357 -18.45 -9.71 12.15
C GLY A 357 -19.20 -9.71 10.82
N THR A 358 -20.18 -8.82 10.65
CA THR A 358 -21.12 -8.80 9.52
C THR A 358 -21.17 -7.46 8.79
N GLY A 359 -20.60 -6.41 9.39
CA GLY A 359 -20.64 -5.04 8.89
C GLY A 359 -22.04 -4.44 8.92
N ARG A 360 -22.98 -4.99 9.70
CA ARG A 360 -24.36 -4.46 9.77
C ARG A 360 -24.42 -3.30 10.75
N TYR A 361 -25.00 -2.19 10.28
CA TYR A 361 -25.34 -1.04 11.11
C TYR A 361 -26.52 -1.37 12.02
N GLY A 362 -26.37 -1.04 13.30
CA GLY A 362 -27.35 -1.16 14.35
C GLY A 362 -27.98 0.20 14.66
N VAL A 363 -28.09 0.50 15.95
CA VAL A 363 -28.80 1.68 16.45
C VAL A 363 -27.92 2.93 16.29
N SER A 364 -28.54 4.05 15.90
CA SER A 364 -27.91 5.36 15.91
C SER A 364 -27.62 5.79 17.36
N VAL A 365 -26.41 6.27 17.63
CA VAL A 365 -26.03 6.80 18.94
C VAL A 365 -26.53 8.24 19.06
N PRO A 366 -27.33 8.59 20.08
CA PRO A 366 -27.80 9.96 20.27
C PRO A 366 -26.65 10.94 20.48
N GLN A 367 -26.70 12.10 19.82
CA GLN A 367 -25.74 13.19 19.97
C GLN A 367 -26.41 14.42 20.58
N SER A 368 -25.70 15.13 21.47
CA SER A 368 -26.24 16.27 22.24
C SER A 368 -26.43 17.55 21.38
N ALA A 369 -25.87 17.60 20.18
CA ALA A 369 -25.96 18.74 19.24
C ALA A 369 -26.28 18.27 17.81
N ALA A 370 -26.59 19.22 16.90
CA ALA A 370 -26.55 18.94 15.46
C ALA A 370 -25.20 18.30 15.13
N GLY A 371 -25.20 17.18 14.40
CA GLY A 371 -24.03 16.31 14.24
C GLY A 371 -22.76 17.07 13.87
N VAL A 372 -21.63 16.59 14.38
CA VAL A 372 -20.31 17.19 14.10
C VAL A 372 -19.87 16.70 12.71
N PRO A 373 -19.97 17.52 11.65
CA PRO A 373 -19.58 17.06 10.32
C PRO A 373 -18.07 16.78 10.28
N CYS A 374 -17.65 15.89 9.40
CA CYS A 374 -16.22 15.64 9.12
C CYS A 374 -15.43 15.24 10.38
N LEU A 375 -15.75 14.06 10.93
CA LEU A 375 -15.01 13.49 12.05
C LEU A 375 -13.67 12.90 11.59
N ASP A 376 -12.58 13.37 12.19
CA ASP A 376 -11.21 12.88 11.97
C ASP A 376 -10.81 11.80 12.99
N GLY A 377 -11.55 11.68 14.09
CA GLY A 377 -11.27 10.66 15.11
C GLY A 377 -12.40 10.42 16.08
N MET A 378 -12.41 9.22 16.68
CA MET A 378 -13.41 8.82 17.67
C MET A 378 -12.77 7.94 18.75
N ALA A 379 -13.13 8.21 20.00
CA ALA A 379 -12.75 7.42 21.15
C ALA A 379 -14.00 6.95 21.88
N ALA A 380 -14.33 5.67 21.74
CA ALA A 380 -15.37 5.04 22.54
C ALA A 380 -14.87 4.91 23.98
N CYS A 381 -15.56 5.58 24.89
CA CYS A 381 -15.34 5.46 26.32
C CYS A 381 -16.43 4.52 26.85
N ALA A 382 -16.25 3.90 28.01
CA ALA A 382 -17.23 2.94 28.54
C ALA A 382 -18.58 3.61 28.93
N GLU A 383 -19.00 3.54 30.19
CA GLU A 383 -20.25 4.14 30.71
C GLU A 383 -20.39 5.67 30.48
N HIS A 384 -19.39 6.31 29.88
CA HIS A 384 -19.26 7.76 29.70
C HIS A 384 -19.60 8.27 28.29
N GLY A 385 -19.93 7.38 27.32
CA GLY A 385 -20.21 7.78 25.94
C GLY A 385 -18.96 7.76 25.04
N ALA A 386 -18.86 8.70 24.10
CA ALA A 386 -17.75 8.79 23.16
C ALA A 386 -17.22 10.21 23.06
N LEU A 387 -15.91 10.35 22.87
CA LEU A 387 -15.26 11.60 22.48
C LEU A 387 -15.09 11.60 20.95
N LEU A 388 -15.33 12.73 20.32
CA LEU A 388 -15.31 12.93 18.87
C LEU A 388 -14.36 14.08 18.53
N LEU A 389 -13.53 13.90 17.51
CA LEU A 389 -12.61 14.91 17.00
C LEU A 389 -13.07 15.36 15.61
N SER A 390 -13.32 16.66 15.43
CA SER A 390 -13.63 17.25 14.13
C SER A 390 -12.37 17.54 13.31
N ASP A 391 -12.55 17.75 12.01
CA ASP A 391 -11.55 18.29 11.08
C ASP A 391 -10.97 19.65 11.51
N THR A 392 -11.70 20.43 12.30
CA THR A 392 -11.25 21.69 12.91
C THR A 392 -10.44 21.49 14.20
N GLY A 393 -10.18 20.25 14.62
CA GLY A 393 -9.46 19.93 15.85
C GLY A 393 -10.26 20.18 17.14
N ALA A 394 -11.57 20.42 17.02
CA ALA A 394 -12.45 20.58 18.16
C ALA A 394 -12.85 19.21 18.72
N LEU A 395 -12.86 19.09 20.04
CA LEU A 395 -13.31 17.90 20.74
C LEU A 395 -14.76 18.05 21.21
N HIS A 396 -15.58 17.07 20.87
CA HIS A 396 -16.98 16.97 21.26
C HIS A 396 -17.20 15.68 22.04
N HIS A 397 -18.28 15.59 22.81
CA HIS A 397 -18.63 14.38 23.56
C HIS A 397 -20.09 14.00 23.33
N THR A 398 -20.38 12.71 23.42
CA THR A 398 -21.74 12.17 23.47
C THR A 398 -22.13 11.85 24.92
N GLY A 399 -23.40 12.05 25.29
CA GLY A 399 -23.89 11.85 26.66
C GLY A 399 -24.47 13.13 27.30
N GLU A 400 -25.27 12.95 28.36
CA GLU A 400 -26.14 14.00 28.93
C GLU A 400 -25.57 14.77 30.14
N GLU A 401 -24.30 14.55 30.56
CA GLU A 401 -23.74 15.25 31.73
C GLU A 401 -22.80 16.42 31.36
N PRO A 402 -23.30 17.67 31.29
CA PRO A 402 -22.45 18.87 31.31
C PRO A 402 -21.51 18.83 32.53
N GLY A 403 -20.20 18.76 32.28
CA GLY A 403 -19.19 18.70 33.34
C GLY A 403 -18.70 17.30 33.73
N GLY A 404 -19.21 16.25 33.06
CA GLY A 404 -18.66 14.89 33.11
C GLY A 404 -17.20 14.84 32.63
N VAL A 405 -16.54 13.70 32.86
CA VAL A 405 -15.10 13.52 32.55
C VAL A 405 -14.77 13.92 31.11
N LEU A 406 -15.56 13.45 30.13
CA LEU A 406 -15.34 13.76 28.71
C LEU A 406 -15.53 15.24 28.38
N GLY A 407 -16.55 15.89 28.96
CA GLY A 407 -16.79 17.32 28.80
C GLY A 407 -15.63 18.17 29.35
N ARG A 408 -15.00 17.75 30.45
CA ARG A 408 -13.81 18.42 31.01
C ARG A 408 -12.58 18.26 30.11
N ILE A 409 -12.37 17.08 29.53
CA ILE A 409 -11.29 16.83 28.57
C ILE A 409 -11.45 17.73 27.33
N ALA A 410 -12.67 17.77 26.76
CA ALA A 410 -12.97 18.63 25.63
C ALA A 410 -12.75 20.12 25.95
N ALA A 411 -13.23 20.58 27.11
CA ALA A 411 -13.07 21.97 27.54
C ALA A 411 -11.60 22.34 27.83
N HIS A 412 -10.79 21.41 28.35
CA HIS A 412 -9.37 21.62 28.57
C HIS A 412 -8.64 21.93 27.26
N HIS A 413 -8.80 21.06 26.26
CA HIS A 413 -8.16 21.21 24.95
C HIS A 413 -8.73 22.36 24.14
N GLY A 414 -10.04 22.62 24.22
CA GLY A 414 -10.64 23.81 23.60
C GLY A 414 -10.07 25.11 24.15
N ARG A 415 -9.81 25.19 25.47
CA ARG A 415 -9.14 26.35 26.08
C ARG A 415 -7.68 26.44 25.69
N ALA A 416 -6.96 25.31 25.65
CA ALA A 416 -5.56 25.27 25.24
C ALA A 416 -5.40 25.74 23.79
N GLY A 417 -6.20 25.22 22.86
CA GLY A 417 -6.19 25.62 21.44
C GLY A 417 -6.58 27.08 21.20
N LEU A 418 -7.43 27.67 22.06
CA LEU A 418 -7.74 29.11 22.01
C LEU A 418 -6.58 29.98 22.54
N ALA A 419 -5.78 29.46 23.46
CA ALA A 419 -4.63 30.16 24.01
C ALA A 419 -3.40 30.03 23.08
N ASP A 420 -3.24 28.87 22.45
CA ASP A 420 -2.17 28.54 21.53
C ASP A 420 -2.70 27.60 20.44
N ALA A 421 -2.77 28.10 19.20
CA ALA A 421 -3.26 27.34 18.07
C ALA A 421 -2.40 26.11 17.76
N ASP A 422 -1.11 26.14 18.14
CA ASP A 422 -0.17 25.04 17.94
C ASP A 422 -0.49 23.84 18.85
N LEU A 423 -1.26 24.02 19.92
CA LEU A 423 -1.70 22.92 20.81
C LEU A 423 -3.03 22.29 20.38
N ARG A 424 -3.44 22.52 19.14
CA ARG A 424 -4.68 21.99 18.59
C ARG A 424 -4.63 20.46 18.49
N PRO A 425 -5.67 19.74 18.96
CA PRO A 425 -5.81 18.31 18.75
C PRO A 425 -5.85 17.93 17.26
N THR A 426 -5.08 16.92 16.89
CA THR A 426 -5.01 16.35 15.53
C THR A 426 -5.32 14.87 15.48
N ALA A 427 -5.25 14.17 16.61
CA ALA A 427 -5.51 12.74 16.68
C ALA A 427 -6.22 12.38 17.99
N LEU A 428 -7.13 11.41 17.91
CA LEU A 428 -7.90 10.92 19.06
C LEU A 428 -7.93 9.39 19.05
N GLY A 429 -7.66 8.80 20.21
CA GLY A 429 -7.71 7.36 20.40
C GLY A 429 -8.04 6.99 21.83
N HIS A 430 -8.23 5.69 22.06
CA HIS A 430 -8.58 5.16 23.38
C HIS A 430 -7.90 3.81 23.62
N SER A 431 -7.91 3.38 24.87
CA SER A 431 -7.59 1.99 25.22
C SER A 431 -8.80 1.08 24.99
N PRO A 432 -8.67 -0.14 24.45
CA PRO A 432 -9.79 -1.07 24.27
C PRO A 432 -10.57 -1.41 25.55
N CYS A 433 -9.95 -1.27 26.72
CA CYS A 433 -10.63 -1.41 28.02
C CYS A 433 -11.45 -0.18 28.44
N GLY A 434 -11.43 0.91 27.66
CA GLY A 434 -12.20 2.13 27.90
C GLY A 434 -11.74 2.95 29.10
N ARG A 435 -10.54 2.72 29.63
CA ARG A 435 -10.01 3.42 30.82
C ARG A 435 -9.17 4.66 30.51
N PHE A 436 -8.59 4.70 29.33
CA PHE A 436 -7.72 5.81 28.91
C PHE A 436 -8.16 6.38 27.56
N VAL A 437 -8.07 7.70 27.45
CA VAL A 437 -8.16 8.47 26.20
C VAL A 437 -6.80 9.09 25.92
N VAL A 438 -6.39 9.06 24.66
CA VAL A 438 -5.14 9.65 24.20
C VAL A 438 -5.45 10.67 23.10
N ILE A 439 -4.82 11.83 23.22
CA ILE A 439 -4.96 12.94 22.27
C ILE A 439 -3.57 13.31 21.77
N GLY A 440 -3.41 13.44 20.45
CA GLY A 440 -2.22 13.98 19.81
C GLY A 440 -2.47 15.41 19.31
N ASP A 441 -1.41 16.22 19.20
CA ASP A 441 -1.47 17.62 18.78
C ASP A 441 -0.60 17.97 17.55
N GLU A 442 -0.72 19.21 17.07
CA GLU A 442 0.04 19.75 15.93
C GLU A 442 1.56 19.87 16.19
N GLN A 443 2.02 19.88 17.45
CA GLN A 443 3.44 19.98 17.81
C GLN A 443 4.08 18.63 18.14
N GLY A 444 3.39 17.51 17.91
CA GLY A 444 3.92 16.17 18.20
C GLY A 444 3.79 15.77 19.67
N GLY A 445 3.05 16.55 20.46
CA GLY A 445 2.64 16.26 21.83
C GLY A 445 1.57 15.17 21.88
N VAL A 446 1.67 14.34 22.91
CA VAL A 446 0.69 13.28 23.20
C VAL A 446 0.26 13.37 24.66
N HIS A 447 -1.06 13.41 24.86
CA HIS A 447 -1.72 13.65 26.14
C HIS A 447 -2.58 12.45 26.53
N VAL A 448 -2.34 11.89 27.70
CA VAL A 448 -3.06 10.73 28.23
C VAL A 448 -3.97 11.16 29.36
N TRP A 449 -5.25 10.83 29.23
CA TRP A 449 -6.27 11.03 30.23
C TRP A 449 -6.72 9.68 30.80
N SER A 450 -6.70 9.57 32.12
CA SER A 450 -7.39 8.49 32.84
C SER A 450 -8.85 8.88 33.03
N LEU A 451 -9.75 7.97 32.68
CA LEU A 451 -11.20 8.14 32.89
C LEU A 451 -11.66 7.66 34.27
N GLU A 452 -10.83 6.88 34.97
CA GLU A 452 -11.12 6.37 36.31
C GLU A 452 -10.81 7.40 37.40
N THR A 453 -9.85 8.29 37.15
CA THR A 453 -9.43 9.33 38.09
C THR A 453 -10.01 10.67 37.67
N SER A 454 -10.58 11.42 38.62
CA SER A 454 -11.01 12.81 38.39
C SER A 454 -9.82 13.80 38.36
N GLU A 455 -8.66 13.38 37.85
CA GLU A 455 -7.49 14.23 37.71
C GLU A 455 -7.81 15.43 36.81
N ALA A 456 -7.25 16.59 37.17
CA ALA A 456 -7.55 17.86 36.50
C ALA A 456 -6.70 18.09 35.23
N ALA A 457 -5.65 17.30 35.00
CA ALA A 457 -4.71 17.51 33.91
C ALA A 457 -4.23 16.17 33.31
N PRO A 458 -3.85 16.15 32.02
CA PRO A 458 -3.32 14.95 31.38
C PRO A 458 -1.84 14.75 31.67
N LEU A 459 -1.40 13.48 31.61
CA LEU A 459 0.02 13.18 31.48
C LEU A 459 0.45 13.46 30.04
N SER A 460 1.37 14.40 29.86
CA SER A 460 1.73 14.94 28.54
C SER A 460 3.21 14.75 28.22
N ARG A 461 3.53 14.38 26.99
CA ARG A 461 4.92 14.24 26.51
C ARG A 461 5.01 14.56 25.03
N VAL A 462 6.05 15.31 24.63
CA VAL A 462 6.38 15.49 23.21
C VAL A 462 7.07 14.23 22.71
N LEU A 463 6.41 13.53 21.78
CA LEU A 463 6.92 12.29 21.20
C LEU A 463 7.48 12.51 19.80
N HIS A 464 6.91 13.43 19.02
CA HIS A 464 7.25 13.65 17.62
C HIS A 464 7.77 15.07 17.39
N SER A 465 8.41 15.29 16.23
CA SER A 465 8.84 16.63 15.77
C SER A 465 7.91 17.20 14.69
N ALA A 466 6.77 16.56 14.48
CA ALA A 466 5.79 16.88 13.45
C ALA A 466 4.38 16.54 13.99
N PRO A 467 3.31 17.07 13.38
CA PRO A 467 1.94 16.82 13.83
C PRO A 467 1.63 15.32 13.98
N VAL A 468 0.98 14.97 15.09
CA VAL A 468 0.54 13.60 15.34
C VAL A 468 -0.61 13.26 14.39
N THR A 469 -0.51 12.15 13.68
CA THR A 469 -1.52 11.71 12.70
C THR A 469 -2.49 10.68 13.24
N ALA A 470 -2.06 9.83 14.18
CA ALA A 470 -2.93 8.86 14.83
C ALA A 470 -2.38 8.45 16.21
N VAL A 471 -3.26 8.10 17.16
CA VAL A 471 -2.89 7.65 18.51
C VAL A 471 -3.78 6.52 18.99
N THR A 472 -3.23 5.63 19.82
CA THR A 472 -3.98 4.57 20.52
C THR A 472 -3.24 4.18 21.79
N SER A 473 -3.86 3.38 22.65
CA SER A 473 -3.18 2.88 23.85
C SER A 473 -3.64 1.48 24.25
N LEU A 474 -2.82 0.81 25.08
CA LEU A 474 -3.14 -0.46 25.70
C LEU A 474 -2.86 -0.37 27.19
N ALA A 475 -3.89 -0.58 28.00
CA ALA A 475 -3.70 -0.64 29.44
C ALA A 475 -2.91 -1.89 29.81
N LEU A 476 -1.85 -1.70 30.61
CA LEU A 476 -1.00 -2.79 31.04
C LEU A 476 -1.63 -3.50 32.25
N PRO A 477 -1.50 -4.84 32.37
CA PRO A 477 -2.01 -5.58 33.52
C PRO A 477 -1.39 -5.07 34.83
N GLY A 478 -2.21 -4.95 35.88
CA GLY A 478 -1.76 -4.88 37.28
C GLY A 478 -1.30 -3.52 37.83
N GLU A 479 -1.13 -2.47 37.01
CA GLU A 479 -0.33 -1.31 37.42
C GLU A 479 -0.96 0.08 37.16
N GLY A 480 -2.19 0.16 36.65
CA GLY A 480 -2.81 1.46 36.28
C GLY A 480 -2.04 2.26 35.21
N GLN A 481 -1.06 1.62 34.56
CA GLN A 481 -0.20 2.20 33.53
C GLN A 481 -0.72 1.83 32.15
N THR A 482 -0.35 2.62 31.15
CA THR A 482 -0.74 2.38 29.75
C THR A 482 0.46 2.48 28.83
N LEU A 483 0.45 1.66 27.78
CA LEU A 483 1.36 1.74 26.64
C LEU A 483 0.67 2.59 25.58
N VAL A 484 1.23 3.76 25.30
CA VAL A 484 0.76 4.67 24.26
C VAL A 484 1.53 4.40 22.97
N MET A 485 0.81 4.37 21.86
CA MET A 485 1.37 4.30 20.52
C MET A 485 0.88 5.50 19.72
N SER A 486 1.78 6.12 18.98
CA SER A 486 1.48 7.32 18.20
C SER A 486 2.24 7.32 16.88
N THR A 487 1.65 7.95 15.88
CA THR A 487 2.25 8.19 14.57
C THR A 487 2.22 9.66 14.22
N ALA A 488 3.11 10.11 13.35
CA ALA A 488 3.17 11.52 12.95
C ALA A 488 3.50 11.71 11.47
N MET A 489 3.37 12.96 11.02
CA MET A 489 3.69 13.37 9.64
C MET A 489 5.18 13.18 9.27
N ASP A 490 6.05 12.95 10.25
CA ASP A 490 7.46 12.59 10.04
C ASP A 490 7.66 11.12 9.62
N GLY A 491 6.56 10.38 9.44
CA GLY A 491 6.56 8.98 9.02
C GLY A 491 6.98 8.00 10.12
N THR A 492 7.01 8.44 11.38
CA THR A 492 7.45 7.61 12.52
C THR A 492 6.28 6.99 13.27
N VAL A 493 6.52 5.79 13.81
CA VAL A 493 5.70 5.14 14.84
C VAL A 493 6.50 5.12 16.13
N ARG A 494 5.92 5.61 17.23
CA ARG A 494 6.56 5.69 18.54
C ARG A 494 5.74 5.01 19.63
N LEU A 495 6.45 4.53 20.65
CA LEU A 495 5.85 3.98 21.85
C LEU A 495 6.34 4.71 23.10
N TRP A 496 5.42 4.85 24.04
CA TRP A 496 5.68 5.43 25.35
C TRP A 496 4.87 4.70 26.41
N LYS A 497 5.57 4.14 27.40
CA LYS A 497 4.94 3.63 28.62
C LYS A 497 4.81 4.78 29.61
N THR A 498 3.62 5.03 30.14
CA THR A 498 3.39 6.21 31.01
C THR A 498 4.22 6.25 32.29
N SER A 499 4.81 5.13 32.73
CA SER A 499 5.74 5.05 33.87
C SER A 499 7.22 5.19 33.52
N ALA A 500 7.56 5.41 32.25
CA ALA A 500 8.93 5.51 31.78
C ALA A 500 9.08 6.68 30.80
N ASP A 501 10.33 7.02 30.49
CA ASP A 501 10.62 7.90 29.37
C ASP A 501 10.20 7.23 28.04
N PRO A 502 9.79 8.02 27.02
CA PRO A 502 9.53 7.50 25.68
C PRO A 502 10.74 6.77 25.11
N MET A 503 10.47 5.85 24.18
CA MET A 503 11.56 5.20 23.44
C MET A 503 12.41 6.27 22.72
N PRO A 504 13.76 6.17 22.79
CA PRO A 504 14.66 7.18 22.25
C PRO A 504 14.66 7.20 20.71
N ARG A 505 14.25 6.10 20.08
CA ARG A 505 14.12 5.95 18.63
C ARG A 505 12.71 5.46 18.29
N PRO A 506 12.16 5.84 17.12
CA PRO A 506 10.93 5.25 16.65
C PRO A 506 11.10 3.75 16.41
N VAL A 507 10.02 2.98 16.58
CA VAL A 507 10.05 1.54 16.24
C VAL A 507 9.97 1.30 14.76
N GLU A 508 9.40 2.25 14.03
CA GLU A 508 9.29 2.24 12.58
C GLU A 508 9.39 3.66 12.06
N GLN A 509 10.13 3.85 10.96
CA GLN A 509 10.17 5.10 10.22
C GLN A 509 10.14 4.78 8.73
N ARG A 510 9.20 5.38 8.00
CA ARG A 510 8.98 5.11 6.58
C ARG A 510 8.83 6.40 5.78
N PRO A 511 9.11 6.38 4.47
CA PRO A 511 8.78 7.47 3.55
C PRO A 511 7.28 7.50 3.19
N ALA A 512 6.42 7.07 4.10
CA ALA A 512 4.97 6.98 3.97
C ALA A 512 4.32 7.60 5.21
N LEU A 513 3.05 8.01 5.10
CA LEU A 513 2.30 8.59 6.20
C LEU A 513 1.37 7.54 6.79
N ALA A 514 1.47 7.32 8.10
CA ALA A 514 0.49 6.51 8.80
C ALA A 514 -0.83 7.28 8.90
N THR A 515 -1.91 6.66 8.44
CA THR A 515 -3.25 7.28 8.34
C THR A 515 -4.18 6.85 9.45
N ALA A 516 -3.96 5.69 10.05
CA ALA A 516 -4.74 5.20 11.19
C ALA A 516 -3.97 4.14 11.96
N ILE A 517 -4.22 4.05 13.27
CA ILE A 517 -3.70 2.97 14.11
C ILE A 517 -4.79 2.39 15.01
N SER A 518 -4.67 1.10 15.32
CA SER A 518 -5.49 0.44 16.32
C SER A 518 -4.66 -0.61 17.05
N ALA A 519 -4.83 -0.72 18.35
CA ALA A 519 -4.17 -1.74 19.15
C ALA A 519 -5.18 -2.65 19.84
N GLN A 520 -4.80 -3.91 20.06
CA GLN A 520 -5.63 -4.86 20.79
C GLN A 520 -4.78 -5.85 21.58
N GLN A 521 -5.23 -6.20 22.79
CA GLN A 521 -4.63 -7.27 23.55
C GLN A 521 -5.07 -8.62 22.97
N THR A 522 -4.13 -9.50 22.67
CA THR A 522 -4.39 -10.84 22.13
C THR A 522 -3.82 -11.91 23.05
N SER A 523 -4.18 -13.17 22.82
CA SER A 523 -3.66 -14.33 23.55
C SER A 523 -2.14 -14.53 23.37
N VAL A 524 -1.57 -14.08 22.25
CA VAL A 524 -0.13 -14.19 21.95
C VAL A 524 0.65 -12.93 22.34
N GLY A 525 -0.03 -11.83 22.66
CA GLY A 525 0.58 -10.56 23.01
C GLY A 525 -0.17 -9.34 22.46
N PRO A 526 0.23 -8.11 22.82
CA PRO A 526 -0.35 -6.91 22.26
C PRO A 526 -0.02 -6.76 20.77
N LEU A 527 -1.08 -6.63 19.96
CA LEU A 527 -1.02 -6.34 18.53
C LEU A 527 -1.19 -4.83 18.31
N LEU A 528 -0.38 -4.27 17.41
CA LEU A 528 -0.57 -2.92 16.86
C LEU A 528 -0.77 -3.02 15.34
N ALA A 529 -1.88 -2.50 14.84
CA ALA A 529 -2.15 -2.33 13.43
C ALA A 529 -1.87 -0.86 13.04
N VAL A 530 -1.08 -0.66 11.98
CA VAL A 530 -0.75 0.66 11.42
C VAL A 530 -1.09 0.66 9.94
N ALA A 531 -2.07 1.45 9.53
CA ALA A 531 -2.40 1.68 8.13
C ALA A 531 -1.56 2.84 7.59
N TRP A 532 -1.07 2.67 6.37
CA TRP A 532 -0.21 3.63 5.68
C TRP A 532 -0.86 4.08 4.37
N ASN A 533 -0.55 5.31 3.96
CA ASN A 533 -1.05 5.89 2.72
C ASN A 533 -0.46 5.28 1.44
N ASP A 534 0.50 4.36 1.56
CA ASP A 534 1.09 3.59 0.45
C ASP A 534 0.38 2.24 0.22
N ALA A 535 -0.87 2.15 0.69
CA ALA A 535 -1.72 0.97 0.59
C ALA A 535 -1.17 -0.28 1.31
N SER A 536 -0.37 -0.07 2.37
CA SER A 536 0.11 -1.14 3.25
C SER A 536 -0.46 -1.04 4.66
N LEU A 537 -0.68 -2.21 5.28
CA LEU A 537 -1.13 -2.37 6.66
C LEU A 537 -0.08 -3.20 7.40
N HIS A 538 0.58 -2.59 8.39
CA HIS A 538 1.59 -3.25 9.19
C HIS A 538 0.96 -3.77 10.49
N LEU A 539 1.08 -5.08 10.71
CA LEU A 539 0.62 -5.77 11.91
C LEU A 539 1.83 -6.16 12.78
N TRP A 540 2.04 -5.38 13.82
CA TRP A 540 3.14 -5.52 14.77
C TRP A 540 2.78 -6.47 15.91
N HIS A 541 3.65 -7.44 16.17
CA HIS A 541 3.73 -8.14 17.44
C HIS A 541 4.71 -7.39 18.34
N LEU A 542 4.20 -6.53 19.23
CA LEU A 542 5.06 -5.62 20.00
C LEU A 542 6.13 -6.32 20.86
N PRO A 543 5.87 -7.48 21.52
CA PRO A 543 6.89 -8.13 22.34
C PRO A 543 8.09 -8.68 21.55
N SER A 544 7.87 -9.18 20.32
CA SER A 544 8.95 -9.76 19.50
C SER A 544 9.51 -8.79 18.47
N GLY A 545 8.80 -7.70 18.17
CA GLY A 545 9.15 -6.77 17.09
C GLY A 545 8.89 -7.33 15.68
N ARG A 546 8.18 -8.47 15.55
CA ARG A 546 7.81 -9.02 14.23
C ARG A 546 6.71 -8.19 13.57
N VAL A 547 6.80 -8.05 12.26
CA VAL A 547 5.81 -7.34 11.43
C VAL A 547 5.29 -8.28 10.35
N ARG A 548 3.96 -8.36 10.19
CA ARG A 548 3.32 -8.90 8.99
C ARG A 548 2.73 -7.73 8.21
N VAL A 549 3.07 -7.64 6.93
CA VAL A 549 2.55 -6.61 6.02
C VAL A 549 1.39 -7.20 5.21
N LEU A 550 0.24 -6.52 5.24
CA LEU A 550 -0.94 -6.85 4.45
C LEU A 550 -1.25 -5.72 3.45
N PRO A 551 -1.86 -6.00 2.29
CA PRO A 551 -2.33 -4.96 1.39
C PRO A 551 -3.61 -4.30 1.93
N LEU A 552 -3.72 -2.99 1.73
CA LEU A 552 -4.96 -2.24 1.89
C LEU A 552 -5.61 -2.04 0.53
N LEU A 553 -6.73 -2.74 0.28
CA LEU A 553 -7.43 -2.69 -1.02
C LEU A 553 -8.16 -1.36 -1.27
N LEU A 554 -8.36 -0.57 -0.22
CA LEU A 554 -9.02 0.74 -0.26
C LEU A 554 -8.22 1.70 0.64
N PRO A 555 -8.23 3.01 0.34
CA PRO A 555 -7.67 4.02 1.23
C PRO A 555 -8.26 3.89 2.64
N CYS A 556 -7.37 3.84 3.63
CA CYS A 556 -7.75 3.73 5.04
C CYS A 556 -7.53 5.08 5.74
N SER A 557 -8.56 5.62 6.36
CA SER A 557 -8.47 6.77 7.27
C SER A 557 -8.83 6.41 8.71
N SER A 558 -9.41 5.23 8.95
CA SER A 558 -9.72 4.78 10.30
C SER A 558 -9.62 3.26 10.44
N LEU A 559 -9.17 2.81 11.62
CA LEU A 559 -9.07 1.40 12.00
C LEU A 559 -9.80 1.15 13.32
N ALA A 560 -10.43 -0.01 13.45
CA ALA A 560 -10.85 -0.54 14.74
C ALA A 560 -10.58 -2.04 14.83
N CYS A 561 -9.79 -2.44 15.82
CA CYS A 561 -9.56 -3.84 16.14
C CYS A 561 -10.40 -4.25 17.35
N THR A 562 -11.15 -5.34 17.22
CA THR A 562 -11.95 -5.92 18.30
C THR A 562 -11.74 -7.44 18.33
N SER A 563 -11.94 -8.04 19.50
CA SER A 563 -11.99 -9.51 19.59
C SER A 563 -13.24 -10.02 18.87
N ALA A 564 -13.15 -11.20 18.25
CA ALA A 564 -14.32 -11.83 17.67
C ALA A 564 -15.38 -12.10 18.77
N PRO A 565 -16.69 -11.98 18.47
CA PRO A 565 -17.72 -12.34 19.42
C PRO A 565 -17.62 -13.82 19.79
N VAL A 566 -17.79 -14.13 21.08
CA VAL A 566 -17.83 -15.52 21.56
C VAL A 566 -19.15 -16.12 21.09
N VAL A 567 -19.11 -17.01 20.08
CA VAL A 567 -20.27 -17.79 19.67
C VAL A 567 -20.50 -18.87 20.72
N ALA A 568 -21.65 -18.83 21.40
CA ALA A 568 -21.97 -19.64 22.59
C ALA A 568 -21.93 -21.18 22.39
N ASP A 569 -21.76 -21.68 21.18
CA ASP A 569 -21.81 -23.11 20.83
C ASP A 569 -20.49 -23.66 20.24
N GLN A 570 -19.37 -22.93 20.33
CA GLN A 570 -18.06 -23.45 19.93
C GLN A 570 -17.00 -23.25 21.02
N GLN A 571 -16.29 -24.33 21.38
CA GLN A 571 -15.34 -24.37 22.50
C GLN A 571 -14.18 -25.32 22.13
N PRO A 572 -12.88 -24.91 22.13
CA PRO A 572 -12.17 -23.68 21.69
C PRO A 572 -11.36 -23.92 20.37
N PRO A 573 -10.57 -22.96 19.78
CA PRO A 573 -10.06 -21.68 20.32
C PRO A 573 -10.55 -20.44 19.54
N SER A 574 -11.64 -19.85 20.02
CA SER A 574 -12.15 -18.55 19.56
C SER A 574 -11.29 -17.35 20.02
N ASP A 575 -10.38 -17.55 20.96
CA ASP A 575 -9.60 -16.48 21.63
C ASP A 575 -8.43 -15.91 20.80
N SER A 576 -8.14 -16.53 19.65
CA SER A 576 -7.03 -16.11 18.76
C SER A 576 -7.49 -15.35 17.51
N ARG A 577 -8.82 -15.23 17.29
CA ARG A 577 -9.35 -14.55 16.11
C ARG A 577 -9.76 -13.11 16.42
N LEU A 578 -9.17 -12.18 15.70
CA LEU A 578 -9.48 -10.75 15.79
C LEU A 578 -10.33 -10.33 14.59
N ARG A 579 -11.05 -9.24 14.77
CA ARG A 579 -11.70 -8.49 13.70
C ARG A 579 -11.02 -7.16 13.59
N LEU A 580 -10.41 -6.90 12.45
CA LEU A 580 -9.86 -5.59 12.11
C LEU A 580 -10.77 -4.98 11.06
N THR A 581 -11.51 -3.95 11.45
CA THR A 581 -12.33 -3.16 10.53
C THR A 581 -11.52 -1.98 10.01
N ILE A 582 -11.56 -1.81 8.70
CA ILE A 582 -10.88 -0.79 7.94
C ILE A 582 -11.96 0.10 7.32
N GLY A 583 -11.86 1.41 7.56
CA GLY A 583 -12.78 2.41 7.02
C GLY A 583 -12.05 3.53 6.31
N GLY A 584 -12.71 4.11 5.30
CA GLY A 584 -12.24 5.28 4.60
C GLY A 584 -13.26 5.87 3.63
N SER A 585 -12.77 6.76 2.77
CA SER A 585 -13.57 7.52 1.80
C SER A 585 -14.13 6.69 0.65
N GLU A 586 -13.60 5.49 0.42
CA GLU A 586 -14.03 4.60 -0.68
C GLU A 586 -14.74 3.33 -0.19
N GLY A 587 -15.09 3.30 1.11
CA GLY A 587 -15.81 2.19 1.70
C GLY A 587 -15.22 1.69 3.01
N SER A 588 -15.72 0.55 3.45
CA SER A 588 -15.23 -0.17 4.62
C SER A 588 -15.23 -1.67 4.38
N TYR A 589 -14.35 -2.38 5.06
CA TYR A 589 -14.31 -3.85 5.05
C TYR A 589 -13.69 -4.35 6.35
N ALA A 590 -13.89 -5.63 6.66
CA ALA A 590 -13.25 -6.24 7.82
C ALA A 590 -12.42 -7.46 7.45
N LEU A 591 -11.30 -7.60 8.14
CA LEU A 591 -10.44 -8.77 8.11
C LEU A 591 -10.65 -9.60 9.38
N SER A 592 -10.74 -10.91 9.20
CA SER A 592 -10.54 -11.89 10.26
C SER A 592 -9.05 -12.21 10.31
N LEU A 593 -8.41 -11.92 11.43
CA LEU A 593 -6.99 -12.21 11.65
C LEU A 593 -6.85 -13.42 12.58
N ASN A 594 -5.95 -14.35 12.26
CA ASN A 594 -5.58 -15.45 13.15
C ASN A 594 -4.25 -15.10 13.84
N ALA A 595 -4.32 -14.59 15.06
CA ALA A 595 -3.17 -14.09 15.80
C ALA A 595 -2.08 -15.15 16.01
N ALA A 596 -2.46 -16.43 16.14
CA ALA A 596 -1.51 -17.53 16.30
C ALA A 596 -0.67 -17.80 15.03
N ARG A 597 -1.17 -17.41 13.84
CA ARG A 597 -0.50 -17.64 12.55
C ARG A 597 0.12 -16.39 11.94
N LEU A 598 -0.24 -15.19 12.41
CA LEU A 598 0.29 -13.94 11.87
C LEU A 598 1.82 -13.85 11.93
N TRP A 599 2.42 -14.46 12.96
CA TRP A 599 3.85 -14.37 13.24
C TRP A 599 4.52 -15.72 13.54
N SER A 600 3.86 -16.83 13.23
CA SER A 600 4.54 -18.14 13.22
C SER A 600 5.61 -18.14 12.14
N ASP A 601 6.78 -18.68 12.45
CA ASP A 601 7.73 -19.05 11.40
C ASP A 601 7.09 -20.20 10.62
N GLU A 602 6.72 -19.95 9.36
CA GLU A 602 6.44 -21.03 8.41
C GLU A 602 7.73 -21.75 8.02
#